data_AF-A0A7J7YQ32-F1
#
_entry.id   AF-A0A7J7YQ32-F1
#
_cell.length_a   1.000
_cell.length_b   1.000
_cell.length_c   1.000
_cell.angle_alpha   90.00
_cell.angle_beta   90.00
_cell.angle_gamma   90.00
#
_symmetry.space_group_name_H-M   'P 1'
#
loop_
_entity.id
_entity.type
_entity.pdbx_description
1 polymer ?
#
loop_
_entity_poly.entity_id
_entity_poly.type
_entity_poly.pdbx_seq_one_letter_code
_entity_poly.pdbx_strand_id
1 'polypeptide(L)' 'MDPAGDASPSDPALTTAESAQASVTLSQLLQLVQQGRELPGLKRRDIAATHGEPTASQLPRRPKPWEAAGSAEAPAPPL' A
#
# COMPACT_ATOMS: atom_id res chain seq x y z
N MET A 1 1.09 -26.52 -36.08
CA MET A 1 0.94 -27.08 -34.72
C MET A 1 0.93 -25.90 -33.78
N ASP A 2 -0.26 -25.40 -33.46
CA ASP A 2 -0.49 -24.44 -32.38
C ASP A 2 -0.57 -25.19 -31.05
N PRO A 3 -0.17 -24.55 -29.95
CA PRO A 3 -1.04 -24.60 -28.79
C PRO A 3 -1.49 -23.20 -28.39
N ALA A 4 -2.80 -23.00 -28.46
CA ALA A 4 -3.52 -21.99 -27.73
C ALA A 4 -3.29 -22.15 -26.23
N GLY A 5 -3.12 -21.03 -25.52
CA GLY A 5 -3.18 -21.00 -24.06
C GLY A 5 -2.22 -19.99 -23.47
N ASP A 6 -2.71 -18.79 -23.20
CA ASP A 6 -2.65 -18.31 -21.81
C ASP A 6 -3.78 -17.29 -21.62
N ALA A 7 -4.80 -17.72 -20.87
CA ALA A 7 -5.89 -16.86 -20.49
C ALA A 7 -5.35 -15.79 -19.53
N SER A 8 -5.39 -14.54 -19.97
CA SER A 8 -5.04 -13.36 -19.18
C SER A 8 -5.75 -13.38 -17.81
N PRO A 9 -5.03 -13.30 -16.68
CA PRO A 9 -5.67 -13.25 -15.38
C PRO A 9 -6.21 -11.84 -15.11
N SER A 10 -7.53 -11.82 -14.89
CA SER A 10 -8.20 -11.03 -13.86
C SER A 10 -8.34 -9.52 -14.11
N ASP A 11 -9.49 -9.23 -14.70
CA ASP A 11 -10.33 -8.05 -14.55
C ASP A 11 -10.23 -7.33 -13.18
N PRO A 12 -9.90 -6.02 -13.10
CA PRO A 12 -9.87 -5.27 -11.85
C PRO A 12 -11.27 -4.93 -11.29
N ALA A 13 -12.36 -5.26 -12.00
CA ALA A 13 -13.73 -4.86 -11.60
C ALA A 13 -14.23 -5.51 -10.31
N LEU A 14 -13.66 -6.63 -9.85
CA LEU A 14 -14.10 -7.32 -8.63
C LEU A 14 -13.69 -6.60 -7.33
N THR A 15 -12.83 -5.59 -7.38
CA THR A 15 -12.28 -4.93 -6.18
C THR A 15 -13.15 -3.77 -5.66
N THR A 16 -13.96 -3.14 -6.52
CA THR A 16 -14.77 -1.97 -6.15
C THR A 16 -16.05 -2.37 -5.40
N ALA A 17 -16.69 -3.46 -5.82
CA ALA A 17 -17.92 -3.96 -5.19
C ALA A 17 -17.68 -4.50 -3.76
N GLU A 18 -16.53 -5.13 -3.51
CA GLU A 18 -16.12 -5.57 -2.17
C GLU A 18 -15.89 -4.37 -1.23
N SER A 19 -15.27 -3.30 -1.73
CA SER A 19 -14.94 -2.11 -0.94
C SER A 19 -16.18 -1.34 -0.48
N ALA A 20 -17.24 -1.29 -1.29
CA ALA A 20 -18.51 -0.68 -0.92
C ALA A 20 -19.22 -1.43 0.23
N GLN A 21 -19.05 -2.76 0.33
CA GLN A 21 -19.60 -3.57 1.42
C GLN A 21 -18.82 -3.48 2.74
N ALA A 22 -17.61 -2.92 2.71
CA ALA A 22 -16.75 -2.74 3.88
C ALA A 22 -16.85 -1.33 4.52
N SER A 23 -17.67 -0.44 3.95
CA SER A 23 -17.84 0.92 4.46
C SER A 23 -18.94 0.96 5.53
N VAL A 24 -18.67 1.58 6.67
CA VAL A 24 -19.64 1.77 7.76
C VAL A 24 -19.80 3.25 8.10
N THR A 25 -20.96 3.64 8.61
CA THR A 25 -21.15 4.99 9.14
C THR A 25 -20.46 5.15 10.50
N LEU A 26 -20.22 6.39 10.92
CA LEU A 26 -19.65 6.68 12.24
C LEU A 26 -20.48 6.09 13.39
N SER A 27 -21.81 6.18 13.32
CA SER A 27 -22.68 5.63 14.35
C SER A 27 -22.60 4.10 14.43
N GLN A 28 -22.53 3.41 13.29
CA GLN A 28 -22.34 1.96 13.23
C GLN A 28 -20.99 1.55 13.81
N LEU A 29 -19.92 2.29 13.48
CA LEU A 29 -18.59 2.05 14.05
C LEU A 29 -18.61 2.13 15.58
N LEU A 30 -19.21 3.18 16.15
CA LEU A 30 -19.30 3.33 17.61
C LEU A 30 -20.04 2.16 18.27
N GLN A 31 -21.12 1.70 17.65
CA GLN A 31 -21.88 0.55 18.15
C GLN A 31 -21.05 -0.74 18.11
N LEU A 32 -20.32 -0.98 17.01
CA LEU A 32 -19.44 -2.15 16.88
C LEU A 32 -18.34 -2.16 17.94
N VAL A 33 -17.73 -1.01 18.21
CA VAL A 33 -16.69 -0.86 19.25
C VAL A 33 -17.25 -1.18 20.63
N GLN A 34 -18.42 -0.63 20.98
CA GLN A 34 -19.07 -0.89 22.28
C GLN A 34 -19.46 -2.37 22.46
N GLN A 35 -19.80 -3.04 21.36
CA GLN A 35 -20.15 -4.46 21.37
C GLN A 35 -18.91 -5.39 21.26
N GLY A 36 -17.71 -4.83 21.07
CA GLY A 36 -16.50 -5.62 20.84
C GLY A 36 -16.56 -6.44 19.55
N ARG A 37 -17.29 -5.98 18.54
CA ARG A 37 -17.48 -6.69 17.26
C ARG A 37 -16.52 -6.17 16.19
N GLU A 38 -16.07 -7.07 15.31
CA GLU A 38 -15.17 -6.73 14.22
C GLU A 38 -15.86 -5.92 13.11
N LEU A 39 -15.06 -5.19 12.34
CA LEU A 39 -15.52 -4.41 11.20
C LEU A 39 -15.92 -5.32 10.02
N PRO A 40 -17.05 -5.03 9.34
CA PRO A 40 -17.41 -5.72 8.10
C PRO A 40 -16.30 -5.57 7.04
N GLY A 41 -16.02 -6.65 6.31
CA GLY A 41 -14.97 -6.66 5.29
C GLY A 41 -13.53 -6.72 5.83
N LEU A 42 -13.34 -6.80 7.15
CA LEU A 42 -12.01 -6.96 7.74
C LEU A 42 -11.42 -8.32 7.40
N LYS A 43 -10.39 -8.34 6.57
CA LYS A 43 -9.61 -9.54 6.22
C LYS A 43 -8.40 -9.66 7.16
N ARG A 44 -8.43 -10.62 8.09
CA ARG A 44 -7.25 -11.03 8.85
C ARG A 44 -6.35 -11.85 7.93
N ARG A 45 -5.26 -11.26 7.48
CA ARG A 45 -4.23 -11.97 6.72
C ARG A 45 -3.31 -12.68 7.70
N ASP A 46 -2.98 -13.93 7.41
CA ASP A 46 -1.97 -14.69 8.16
C ASP A 46 -0.57 -14.17 7.80
N ILE A 47 -0.21 -13.03 8.38
CA ILE A 47 1.08 -12.39 8.16
C ILE A 47 2.04 -12.91 9.22
N ALA A 48 3.03 -13.69 8.79
CA ALA A 48 4.17 -14.08 9.61
C ALA A 48 5.37 -13.19 9.26
N ALA A 49 6.19 -12.88 10.25
CA ALA A 49 7.47 -12.23 10.00
C ALA A 49 8.36 -13.18 9.19
N THR A 50 8.84 -12.73 8.05
CA THR A 50 9.75 -13.52 7.20
C THR A 50 11.16 -13.61 7.79
N HIS A 51 11.49 -12.76 8.77
CA HIS A 51 12.80 -12.67 9.46
C HIS A 51 14.03 -12.55 8.53
N GLY A 52 13.85 -12.22 7.25
CA GLY A 52 14.92 -11.93 6.32
C GLY A 52 15.35 -10.47 6.37
N GLU A 53 16.54 -10.19 5.83
CA GLU A 53 17.01 -8.82 5.64
C GLU A 53 16.07 -8.05 4.70
N PRO A 54 15.72 -6.79 5.01
CA PRO A 54 14.88 -5.99 4.14
C PRO A 54 15.61 -5.71 2.82
N THR A 55 14.99 -6.08 1.69
CA THR A 55 15.52 -5.76 0.37
C THR A 55 15.47 -4.25 0.16
N ALA A 56 16.64 -3.61 0.12
CA ALA A 56 16.74 -2.20 -0.23
C ALA A 56 16.20 -1.95 -1.65
N SER A 57 15.44 -0.86 -1.82
CA SER A 57 14.98 -0.45 -3.14
C SER A 57 16.16 -0.08 -4.02
N GLN A 58 16.28 -0.71 -5.19
CA GLN A 58 17.23 -0.30 -6.23
C GLN A 58 16.68 0.80 -7.14
N LEU A 59 15.41 1.18 -6.98
CA LEU A 59 14.80 2.24 -7.77
C LEU A 59 15.40 3.60 -7.40
N PRO A 60 15.72 4.45 -8.39
CA PRO A 60 16.17 5.81 -8.13
C PRO A 60 15.08 6.57 -7.38
N ARG A 61 15.43 7.12 -6.23
CA ARG A 61 14.52 7.96 -5.45
C ARG A 61 14.20 9.22 -6.24
N ARG A 62 12.91 9.54 -6.38
CA ARG A 62 12.48 10.88 -6.83
C ARG A 62 12.55 11.83 -5.64
N PRO A 63 13.33 12.93 -5.71
CA PRO A 63 13.43 13.87 -4.60
C PRO A 63 12.08 14.52 -4.35
N LYS A 64 11.78 14.75 -3.07
CA LYS A 64 10.60 15.52 -2.68
C LYS A 64 10.81 16.98 -3.11
N PRO A 65 9.74 17.73 -3.43
CA PRO A 65 9.88 19.10 -3.95
C PRO A 65 10.59 20.07 -3.00
N TRP A 66 10.53 19.82 -1.68
CA TRP A 66 11.27 20.61 -0.69
C TRP A 66 12.76 20.24 -0.56
N GLU A 67 13.22 19.15 -1.18
CA GLU A 67 14.63 18.73 -1.18
C GLU A 67 15.45 19.49 -2.24
N ALA A 68 14.79 20.07 -3.25
CA ALA A 68 15.46 20.82 -4.32
C ALA A 68 15.94 22.22 -3.88
N ALA A 69 15.39 22.79 -2.80
CA ALA A 69 15.71 24.14 -2.36
C ALA A 69 17.00 24.24 -1.51
N GLY A 70 17.62 23.12 -1.15
CA GLY A 70 18.76 23.05 -0.22
C GLY A 70 20.14 22.88 -0.85
N SER A 71 20.26 22.74 -2.18
CA SER A 71 21.56 22.66 -2.86
C SER A 71 22.09 24.05 -3.20
N ALA A 72 22.31 24.88 -2.17
CA ALA A 72 23.29 25.95 -2.28
C ALA A 72 24.66 25.32 -2.02
N GLU A 73 25.41 25.08 -3.09
CA GLU A 73 26.85 24.78 -3.08
C GLU A 73 27.55 25.61 -1.99
N ALA A 74 27.99 24.97 -0.91
CA ALA A 74 28.88 25.63 0.03
C ALA A 74 30.25 25.78 -0.66
N PRO A 75 30.79 27.00 -0.83
CA PRO A 75 32.08 27.17 -1.49
C PRO A 75 33.17 26.43 -0.71
N ALA A 76 33.99 25.66 -1.43
CA ALA A 76 35.09 24.89 -0.86
C ALA A 76 36.05 25.79 -0.05
N PRO A 77 36.58 25.32 1.09
CA PRO A 77 37.49 26.12 1.91
C PRO A 77 38.81 26.36 1.15
N PRO A 78 39.39 27.56 1.21
CA PRO A 78 40.67 27.85 0.57
C PRO A 78 41.81 27.09 1.26
N LEU A 79 42.80 26.68 0.44
CA LEU A 79 44.05 26.02 0.84
C LEU A 79 44.97 26.95 1.64
#